data_AF-A0AAW2L4V6-F1
#
_entry.id   AF-A0AAW2L4V6-F1
#
_cell.length_a   1.000
_cell.length_b   1.000
_cell.length_c   1.000
_cell.angle_alpha   90.00
_cell.angle_beta   90.00
_cell.angle_gamma   90.00
#
_symmetry.space_group_name_H-M   'P 1'
#
loop_
_entity.id
_entity.type
_entity.pdbx_description
1 polymer ?
#
loop_
_entity_poly.entity_id
_entity_poly.type
_entity_poly.pdbx_seq_one_letter_code
_entity_poly.pdbx_strand_id
1 'polypeptide(L)'
;MEGDREATGHWKRMGRKKQPKYLIQLLEKLNPSREFEGVQKFDSKQVPSLDFEEPPNCWALPVVTLTSIAVAISKSDFCPVKELIKCVNEGLKYIRVIENNLDIKRDLTNIRNAAQIVWAGVDLHYRWLDVELLEIAVEGKSLKDIISELSDIAKNKFMELRKNDVTFCLSYSPSKWPVKVLAANSMYRICQTLLLTTDNRSSECSKVMFERLTAMIADIIGACLTNLQLAITMKCHQTTIEQREECVRHSIHLLGETEKVLEILSCQQLMSSNPQKLACINEWRAVTREKDQQHCQSSPTSSDSDFSISSDLYLNID
;
A
#
# COMPACT_ATOMS: atom_id res chain seq x y z
N MET A 1 -2.76 -7.41 -41.83
CA MET A 1 -2.21 -8.53 -41.03
C MET A 1 -0.69 -8.48 -40.87
N GLU A 2 0.13 -8.48 -41.94
CA GLU A 2 1.60 -8.36 -41.81
C GLU A 2 2.01 -7.00 -41.21
N GLY A 3 1.46 -5.89 -41.72
CA GLY A 3 1.73 -4.53 -41.21
C GLY A 3 1.27 -4.28 -39.76
N ASP A 4 0.19 -4.93 -39.31
CA ASP A 4 -0.33 -4.78 -37.94
C ASP A 4 0.58 -5.50 -36.91
N ARG A 5 1.18 -6.63 -37.31
CA ARG A 5 2.19 -7.34 -36.50
C ARG A 5 3.47 -6.54 -36.39
N GLU A 6 3.90 -5.89 -37.47
CA GLU A 6 5.07 -5.02 -37.47
C GLU A 6 4.87 -3.78 -36.58
N ALA A 7 3.70 -3.14 -36.64
CA ALA A 7 3.34 -2.01 -35.79
C ALA A 7 3.27 -2.41 -34.29
N THR A 8 2.68 -3.57 -33.97
CA THR A 8 2.64 -4.09 -32.59
C THR A 8 4.05 -4.37 -32.06
N GLY A 9 4.88 -5.02 -32.87
CA GLY A 9 6.28 -5.29 -32.53
C GLY A 9 7.09 -4.01 -32.31
N HIS A 10 6.83 -2.97 -33.11
CA HIS A 10 7.46 -1.66 -32.98
C HIS A 10 7.17 -1.02 -31.61
N TRP A 11 5.89 -0.85 -31.25
CA TRP A 11 5.50 -0.20 -29.99
C TRP A 11 5.99 -0.96 -28.76
N LYS A 12 5.94 -2.30 -28.79
CA LYS A 12 6.46 -3.13 -27.71
C LYS A 12 7.97 -2.95 -27.54
N ARG A 13 8.73 -2.91 -28.65
CA ARG A 13 10.18 -2.68 -28.62
C ARG A 13 10.53 -1.29 -28.10
N MET A 14 9.74 -0.28 -28.43
CA MET A 14 9.91 1.08 -27.90
C MET A 14 9.68 1.12 -26.38
N GLY A 15 8.62 0.46 -25.91
CA GLY A 15 8.37 0.29 -24.47
C GLY A 15 9.52 -0.38 -23.74
N ARG A 16 10.08 -1.46 -24.29
CA ARG A 16 11.25 -2.16 -23.71
C ARG A 16 12.47 -1.26 -23.49
N LYS A 17 12.63 -0.19 -24.27
CA LYS A 17 13.74 0.78 -24.09
C LYS A 17 13.48 1.74 -22.92
N LYS A 18 12.26 1.77 -22.39
CA LYS A 18 11.78 2.68 -21.33
C LYS A 18 11.42 1.94 -20.04
N GLN A 19 11.95 0.73 -19.85
CA GLN A 19 11.71 -0.04 -18.63
C GLN A 19 12.16 0.72 -17.36
N PRO A 20 11.41 0.60 -16.25
CA PRO A 20 11.67 1.32 -15.01
C PRO A 20 12.79 0.63 -14.21
N LYS A 21 14.00 1.17 -14.31
CA LYS A 21 15.21 0.50 -13.77
C LYS A 21 15.19 0.41 -12.25
N TYR A 22 14.78 1.48 -11.58
CA TYR A 22 14.78 1.56 -10.12
C TYR A 22 13.64 0.72 -9.53
N LEU A 23 12.47 0.73 -10.17
CA LEU A 23 11.37 -0.15 -9.78
C LEU A 23 11.74 -1.62 -9.94
N ILE A 24 12.39 -2.01 -11.04
CA ILE A 24 12.86 -3.39 -11.23
C ILE A 24 13.80 -3.80 -10.09
N GLN A 25 14.79 -2.96 -9.76
CA GLN A 25 15.72 -3.21 -8.64
C GLN A 25 15.01 -3.33 -7.29
N LEU A 26 13.94 -2.58 -7.06
CA LEU A 26 13.13 -2.70 -5.86
C LEU A 26 12.38 -4.04 -5.82
N LEU A 27 11.75 -4.43 -6.93
CA LEU A 27 10.92 -5.63 -7.01
C LEU A 27 11.74 -6.92 -7.04
N GLU A 28 12.98 -6.91 -7.54
CA GLU A 28 13.90 -8.05 -7.47
C GLU A 28 14.26 -8.46 -6.03
N LYS A 29 14.07 -7.55 -5.07
CA LYS A 29 14.27 -7.81 -3.63
C LYS A 29 13.05 -8.46 -2.97
N LEU A 30 11.92 -8.61 -3.69
CA LEU A 30 10.73 -9.27 -3.16
C LEU A 30 11.03 -10.74 -2.85
N ASN A 31 10.53 -11.20 -1.71
CA ASN A 31 10.64 -12.60 -1.33
C ASN A 31 9.38 -13.36 -1.78
N PRO A 32 9.47 -14.32 -2.72
CA PRO A 32 8.33 -15.08 -3.23
C PRO A 32 7.52 -15.81 -2.16
N SER A 33 8.13 -16.14 -1.02
CA SER A 33 7.45 -16.87 0.07
C SER A 33 6.65 -15.98 1.01
N ARG A 34 6.69 -14.65 0.86
CA ARG A 34 6.08 -13.70 1.81
C ARG A 34 4.75 -13.09 1.36
N GLU A 35 4.20 -13.52 0.22
CA GLU A 35 2.85 -13.17 -0.27
C GLU A 35 2.46 -11.68 -0.12
N PHE A 36 3.41 -10.77 -0.34
CA PHE A 36 3.22 -9.32 -0.17
C PHE A 36 2.73 -8.91 1.23
N GLU A 37 3.31 -9.47 2.30
CA GLU A 37 2.92 -9.24 3.70
C GLU A 37 2.78 -7.76 4.11
N GLY A 38 3.55 -6.86 3.49
CA GLY A 38 3.46 -5.42 3.70
C GLY A 38 2.07 -4.84 3.43
N VAL A 39 1.28 -5.45 2.53
CA VAL A 39 -0.11 -5.06 2.26
C VAL A 39 -1.00 -5.27 3.50
N GLN A 40 -0.71 -6.26 4.35
CA GLN A 40 -1.42 -6.41 5.62
C GLN A 40 -0.84 -5.53 6.71
N LYS A 41 0.49 -5.43 6.76
CA LYS A 41 1.24 -4.89 7.90
C LYS A 41 1.33 -3.36 7.94
N PHE A 42 1.06 -2.65 6.85
CA PHE A 42 1.16 -1.18 6.85
C PHE A 42 0.14 -0.50 7.77
N ASP A 43 -0.95 -1.18 8.10
CA ASP A 43 -2.06 -0.60 8.83
C ASP A 43 -2.78 -1.66 9.69
N SER A 44 -3.31 -1.30 10.86
CA SER A 44 -3.88 -2.24 11.83
C SER A 44 -5.26 -1.79 12.32
N LYS A 45 -6.17 -2.77 12.49
CA LYS A 45 -7.48 -2.55 13.13
C LYS A 45 -7.38 -2.22 14.62
N GLN A 46 -6.21 -2.43 15.24
CA GLN A 46 -5.96 -2.06 16.63
C GLN A 46 -5.72 -0.55 16.79
N VAL A 47 -5.43 0.16 15.69
CA VAL A 47 -5.26 1.62 15.74
C VAL A 47 -6.64 2.27 15.89
N PRO A 48 -6.85 3.10 16.92
CA PRO A 48 -8.11 3.81 17.08
C PRO A 48 -8.33 4.82 15.96
N SER A 49 -9.54 4.86 15.42
CA SER A 49 -9.94 5.83 14.41
C SER A 49 -9.88 7.28 14.93
N LEU A 50 -9.53 8.23 14.06
CA LEU A 50 -9.59 9.67 14.42
C LEU A 50 -11.02 10.25 14.31
N ASP A 51 -11.91 9.53 13.64
CA ASP A 51 -13.33 9.85 13.48
C ASP A 51 -14.20 8.58 13.66
N PHE A 52 -15.51 8.70 13.50
CA PHE A 52 -16.46 7.58 13.68
C PHE A 52 -16.23 6.42 12.69
N GLU A 53 -15.76 6.74 11.48
CA GLU A 53 -15.49 5.78 10.42
C GLU A 53 -14.12 6.03 9.79
N GLU A 54 -13.61 5.04 9.05
CA GLU A 54 -12.30 5.10 8.41
C GLU A 54 -12.43 5.11 6.88
N PRO A 55 -11.66 5.97 6.18
CA PRO A 55 -11.69 6.02 4.72
C PRO A 55 -11.12 4.72 4.13
N PRO A 56 -11.59 4.33 2.93
CA PRO A 56 -10.92 3.27 2.19
C PRO A 56 -9.49 3.70 1.81
N ASN A 57 -8.59 2.74 1.65
CA ASN A 57 -7.25 3.02 1.15
C ASN A 57 -7.24 2.90 -0.38
N CYS A 58 -6.41 3.72 -1.03
CA CYS A 58 -5.93 3.46 -2.38
C CYS A 58 -4.53 2.82 -2.31
N TRP A 59 -3.97 2.39 -3.44
CA TRP A 59 -2.62 1.82 -3.49
C TRP A 59 -1.54 2.88 -3.26
N ALA A 60 -1.72 4.07 -3.84
CA ALA A 60 -0.71 5.13 -3.81
C ALA A 60 -0.52 5.75 -2.41
N LEU A 61 -1.59 5.98 -1.65
CA LEU A 61 -1.52 6.74 -0.40
C LEU A 61 -0.64 6.06 0.67
N PRO A 62 -0.79 4.75 0.96
CA PRO A 62 0.12 4.05 1.87
C PRO A 62 1.59 4.08 1.43
N VAL A 63 1.86 3.95 0.13
CA VAL A 63 3.23 4.00 -0.42
C VAL A 63 3.90 5.34 -0.13
N VAL A 64 3.22 6.45 -0.41
CA VAL A 64 3.80 7.79 -0.20
C VAL A 64 3.92 8.13 1.28
N THR A 65 2.99 7.66 2.11
CA THR A 65 3.05 7.83 3.57
C THR A 65 4.22 7.05 4.17
N LEU A 66 4.38 5.77 3.81
CA LEU A 66 5.55 4.96 4.23
C LEU A 66 6.87 5.57 3.78
N THR A 67 6.91 6.12 2.56
CA THR A 67 8.09 6.82 2.04
C THR A 67 8.38 8.09 2.84
N SER A 68 7.35 8.85 3.23
CA SER A 68 7.50 10.03 4.09
C SER A 68 8.11 9.68 5.44
N ILE A 69 7.67 8.57 6.05
CA ILE A 69 8.23 8.06 7.31
C ILE A 69 9.69 7.62 7.09
N ALA A 70 9.98 6.92 5.98
CA ALA A 70 11.34 6.50 5.64
C ALA A 70 12.30 7.70 5.48
N VAL A 71 11.83 8.80 4.87
CA VAL A 71 12.58 10.06 4.78
C VAL A 71 12.84 10.64 6.17
N ALA A 72 11.84 10.68 7.04
CA ALA A 72 11.96 11.26 8.38
C ALA A 72 12.90 10.48 9.32
N ILE A 73 13.03 9.16 9.17
CA ILE A 73 13.92 8.38 10.04
C ILE A 73 15.39 8.35 9.58
N SER A 74 15.66 8.80 8.35
CA SER A 74 16.99 8.77 7.75
C SER A 74 17.83 9.98 8.16
N LYS A 75 18.44 9.91 9.35
CA LYS A 75 19.21 10.99 9.97
C LYS A 75 20.52 11.39 9.27
N SER A 76 21.21 10.46 8.60
CA SER A 76 22.63 10.67 8.24
C SER A 76 23.06 10.12 6.87
N ASP A 77 22.41 9.07 6.37
CA ASP A 77 22.66 8.56 5.02
C ASP A 77 21.44 8.81 4.13
N PHE A 78 21.60 9.73 3.19
CA PHE A 78 20.54 10.18 2.32
C PHE A 78 20.55 9.50 0.94
N CYS A 79 21.59 8.71 0.64
CA CYS A 79 21.68 7.97 -0.61
C CYS A 79 20.56 6.91 -0.75
N PRO A 80 20.27 6.07 0.26
CA PRO A 80 19.16 5.12 0.22
C PRO A 80 17.80 5.80 0.07
N VAL A 81 17.61 6.97 0.68
CA VAL A 81 16.38 7.76 0.56
C VAL A 81 16.17 8.21 -0.89
N LYS A 82 17.20 8.76 -1.52
CA LYS A 82 17.15 9.19 -2.93
C LYS A 82 16.87 8.02 -3.87
N GLU A 83 17.45 6.85 -3.62
CA GLU A 83 17.18 5.64 -4.39
C GLU A 83 15.71 5.19 -4.22
N LEU A 84 15.23 5.11 -2.97
CA LEU A 84 13.84 4.78 -2.67
C LEU A 84 12.86 5.71 -3.38
N ILE A 85 13.11 7.02 -3.36
CA ILE A 85 12.27 8.02 -4.05
C ILE A 85 12.22 7.77 -5.56
N LYS A 86 13.33 7.40 -6.20
CA LYS A 86 13.34 7.04 -7.63
C LYS A 86 12.51 5.78 -7.89
N CYS A 87 12.62 4.75 -7.04
CA CYS A 87 11.81 3.54 -7.14
C CYS A 87 10.31 3.86 -7.01
N VAL A 88 9.94 4.68 -6.03
CA VAL A 88 8.55 5.08 -5.78
C VAL A 88 8.02 5.96 -6.91
N ASN A 89 8.81 6.90 -7.44
CA ASN A 89 8.44 7.70 -8.61
C ASN A 89 8.07 6.83 -9.81
N GLU A 90 8.93 5.85 -10.14
CA GLU A 90 8.65 4.91 -11.22
C GLU A 90 7.43 4.03 -10.90
N GLY A 91 7.28 3.54 -9.67
CA GLY A 91 6.14 2.73 -9.23
C GLY A 91 4.80 3.48 -9.31
N LEU A 92 4.74 4.74 -8.87
CA LEU A 92 3.53 5.55 -8.86
C LEU A 92 2.98 5.83 -10.26
N LYS A 93 3.83 5.88 -11.30
CA LYS A 93 3.39 5.95 -12.70
C LYS A 93 2.43 4.81 -13.03
N TYR A 94 2.77 3.59 -12.63
CA TYR A 94 2.00 2.39 -12.93
C TYR A 94 0.83 2.17 -11.97
N ILE A 95 1.00 2.49 -10.68
CA ILE A 95 -0.11 2.51 -9.71
C ILE A 95 -1.24 3.41 -10.23
N ARG A 96 -0.90 4.59 -10.77
CA ARG A 96 -1.89 5.52 -11.34
C ARG A 96 -2.64 4.91 -12.52
N VAL A 97 -1.96 4.14 -13.38
CA VAL A 97 -2.63 3.42 -14.49
C VAL A 97 -3.64 2.43 -13.92
N ILE A 98 -3.25 1.66 -12.90
CA ILE A 98 -4.11 0.65 -12.29
C ILE A 98 -5.33 1.29 -11.62
N GLU A 99 -5.09 2.25 -10.72
CA GLU A 99 -6.15 2.93 -10.00
C GLU A 99 -7.13 3.65 -10.93
N ASN A 100 -6.66 4.27 -12.02
CA ASN A 100 -7.53 4.97 -12.96
C ASN A 100 -8.44 4.04 -13.78
N ASN A 101 -8.04 2.79 -13.99
CA ASN A 101 -8.80 1.85 -14.83
C ASN A 101 -9.59 0.82 -14.01
N LEU A 102 -9.27 0.63 -12.73
CA LEU A 102 -9.94 -0.34 -11.86
C LEU A 102 -10.85 0.29 -10.80
N ASP A 103 -10.73 1.59 -10.47
CA ASP A 103 -11.68 2.32 -9.62
C ASP A 103 -12.93 2.74 -10.41
N ILE A 104 -13.77 1.76 -10.76
CA ILE A 104 -14.97 1.97 -11.60
C ILE A 104 -15.96 2.95 -10.94
N LYS A 105 -16.11 2.89 -9.61
CA LYS A 105 -17.04 3.75 -8.86
C LYS A 105 -16.50 5.17 -8.64
N ARG A 106 -15.22 5.41 -8.93
CA ARG A 106 -14.51 6.69 -8.69
C ARG A 106 -14.57 7.16 -7.24
N ASP A 107 -14.76 6.22 -6.31
CA ASP A 107 -14.89 6.52 -4.89
C ASP A 107 -13.55 6.88 -4.26
N LEU A 108 -12.43 6.54 -4.90
CA LEU A 108 -11.09 6.80 -4.37
C LEU A 108 -10.47 8.12 -4.87
N THR A 109 -11.25 8.99 -5.52
CA THR A 109 -10.72 10.23 -6.14
C THR A 109 -9.98 11.13 -5.15
N ASN A 110 -10.57 11.44 -3.99
CA ASN A 110 -9.91 12.32 -3.01
C ASN A 110 -8.69 11.67 -2.36
N ILE A 111 -8.74 10.34 -2.17
CA ILE A 111 -7.65 9.55 -1.58
C ILE A 111 -6.44 9.51 -2.53
N ARG A 112 -6.68 9.34 -3.84
CA ARG A 112 -5.64 9.44 -4.87
C ARG A 112 -5.05 10.84 -4.96
N ASN A 113 -5.89 11.87 -4.87
CA ASN A 113 -5.42 13.25 -4.80
C ASN A 113 -4.57 13.50 -3.54
N ALA A 114 -4.89 12.85 -2.41
CA ALA A 114 -4.08 12.94 -1.20
C ALA A 114 -2.70 12.36 -1.42
N ALA A 115 -2.61 11.20 -2.08
CA ALA A 115 -1.34 10.61 -2.46
C ALA A 115 -0.52 11.55 -3.37
N GLN A 116 -1.15 12.19 -4.35
CA GLN A 116 -0.48 13.12 -5.28
C GLN A 116 0.06 14.37 -4.58
N ILE A 117 -0.74 15.01 -3.71
CA ILE A 117 -0.31 16.21 -2.97
C ILE A 117 0.83 15.87 -2.02
N VAL A 118 0.71 14.76 -1.28
CA VAL A 118 1.78 14.30 -0.38
C VAL A 118 3.04 14.00 -1.19
N TRP A 119 2.93 13.28 -2.29
CA TRP A 119 4.09 12.91 -3.10
C TRP A 119 4.83 14.13 -3.66
N ALA A 120 4.11 15.13 -4.16
CA ALA A 120 4.72 16.35 -4.67
C ALA A 120 5.57 17.06 -3.60
N GLY A 121 5.10 17.12 -2.35
CA GLY A 121 5.87 17.68 -1.24
C GLY A 121 7.10 16.84 -0.87
N VAL A 122 6.95 15.51 -0.84
CA VAL A 122 8.01 14.58 -0.44
C VAL A 122 9.13 14.52 -1.47
N ASP A 123 8.78 14.36 -2.75
CA ASP A 123 9.73 14.22 -3.86
C ASP A 123 10.55 15.50 -4.11
N LEU A 124 9.89 16.66 -4.05
CA LEU A 124 10.53 17.94 -4.36
C LEU A 124 11.25 18.57 -3.17
N HIS A 125 10.71 18.40 -1.96
CA HIS A 125 11.10 19.20 -0.80
C HIS A 125 11.30 18.42 0.48
N TYR A 126 11.14 17.08 0.48
CA TYR A 126 11.14 16.26 1.69
C TYR A 126 10.15 16.78 2.75
N ARG A 127 8.99 17.29 2.28
CA ARG A 127 7.94 17.86 3.12
C ARG A 127 6.66 17.04 3.07
N TRP A 128 6.02 16.90 4.22
CA TRP A 128 4.70 16.29 4.35
C TRP A 128 3.71 17.31 4.93
N LEU A 129 2.74 17.75 4.13
CA LEU A 129 1.75 18.78 4.54
C LEU A 129 2.39 19.97 5.27
N ASP A 130 3.41 20.56 4.66
CA ASP A 130 4.18 21.70 5.16
C ASP A 130 5.13 21.38 6.34
N VAL A 131 5.27 20.11 6.74
CA VAL A 131 6.22 19.66 7.78
C VAL A 131 7.52 19.21 7.11
N GLU A 132 8.64 19.74 7.57
CA GLU A 132 9.97 19.33 7.09
C GLU A 132 10.36 17.99 7.73
N LEU A 133 10.37 16.91 6.93
CA LEU A 133 10.53 15.55 7.45
C LEU A 133 11.92 15.33 8.09
N LEU A 134 12.94 15.99 7.55
CA LEU A 134 14.33 15.85 8.02
C LEU A 134 14.58 16.56 9.35
N GLU A 135 13.77 17.57 9.68
CA GLU A 135 13.88 18.31 10.94
C GLU A 135 13.29 17.54 12.13
N ILE A 136 12.43 16.54 11.87
CA ILE A 136 11.83 15.71 12.92
C ILE A 136 12.93 14.89 13.63
N ALA A 137 13.94 14.46 12.88
CA ALA A 137 14.95 13.50 13.27
C ALA A 137 16.11 14.10 14.10
N VAL A 138 15.82 15.04 14.99
CA VAL A 138 16.80 15.76 15.83
C VAL A 138 17.74 14.80 16.58
N GLU A 139 18.98 15.25 16.81
CA GLU A 139 19.99 14.52 17.58
C GLU A 139 19.43 14.08 18.95
N GLY A 140 19.71 12.83 19.35
CA GLY A 140 19.22 12.25 20.59
C GLY A 140 17.82 11.59 20.55
N LYS A 141 16.96 11.88 19.56
CA LYS A 141 15.65 11.19 19.44
C LYS A 141 15.80 9.73 19.03
N SER A 142 15.11 8.82 19.71
CA SER A 142 15.00 7.43 19.30
C SER A 142 14.10 7.29 18.07
N LEU A 143 14.15 6.13 17.40
CA LEU A 143 13.26 5.81 16.28
C LEU A 143 11.78 5.92 16.67
N LYS A 144 11.43 5.45 17.88
CA LYS A 144 10.05 5.51 18.41
C LYS A 144 9.61 6.95 18.62
N ASP A 145 10.50 7.82 19.11
CA ASP A 145 10.20 9.24 19.31
C ASP A 145 9.85 9.92 17.98
N ILE A 146 10.63 9.65 16.92
CA ILE A 146 10.40 10.20 15.57
C ILE A 146 9.04 9.75 15.02
N ILE A 147 8.72 8.46 15.11
CA ILE A 147 7.45 7.91 14.61
C ILE A 147 6.27 8.43 15.45
N SER A 148 6.43 8.53 16.77
CA SER A 148 5.42 9.08 17.68
C SER A 148 5.14 10.54 17.37
N GLU A 149 6.19 11.34 17.21
CA GLU A 149 6.05 12.76 16.87
C GLU A 149 5.37 12.97 15.52
N LEU A 150 5.73 12.17 14.50
CA LEU A 150 5.00 12.17 13.22
C LEU A 150 3.52 11.83 13.41
N SER A 151 3.21 10.85 14.26
CA SER A 151 1.83 10.45 14.57
C SER A 151 1.07 11.59 15.24
N ASP A 152 1.68 12.28 16.20
CA ASP A 152 1.08 13.38 16.94
C ASP A 152 0.88 14.61 16.05
N ILE A 153 1.87 14.96 15.22
CA ILE A 153 1.73 16.02 14.20
C ILE A 153 0.57 15.71 13.27
N ALA A 154 0.47 14.46 12.80
CA ALA A 154 -0.61 14.04 11.91
C ALA A 154 -1.99 14.11 12.57
N LYS A 155 -2.10 13.64 13.81
CA LYS A 155 -3.32 13.76 14.61
C LYS A 155 -3.71 15.22 14.83
N ASN A 156 -2.76 16.08 15.20
CA ASN A 156 -3.02 17.50 15.42
C ASN A 156 -3.49 18.20 14.15
N LYS A 157 -2.84 17.95 13.00
CA LYS A 157 -3.29 18.47 11.70
C LYS A 157 -4.69 17.98 11.33
N PHE A 158 -4.99 16.69 11.56
CA PHE A 158 -6.33 16.15 11.34
C PHE A 158 -7.37 16.92 12.16
N MET A 159 -7.11 17.10 13.47
CA MET A 159 -8.02 17.78 14.39
C MET A 159 -8.20 19.27 14.02
N GLU A 160 -7.15 19.96 13.60
CA GLU A 160 -7.19 21.35 13.15
C GLU A 160 -8.03 21.49 11.87
N LEU A 161 -7.73 20.69 10.85
CA LEU A 161 -8.47 20.70 9.58
C LEU A 161 -9.95 20.39 9.78
N ARG A 162 -10.27 19.46 10.69
CA ARG A 162 -11.66 19.12 11.03
C ARG A 162 -12.38 20.26 11.76
N LYS A 163 -11.72 20.99 12.65
CA LYS A 163 -12.31 22.15 13.34
C LYS A 163 -12.63 23.29 12.39
N ASN A 164 -11.81 23.48 11.36
CA ASN A 164 -11.98 24.54 10.38
C ASN A 164 -13.05 24.19 9.32
N ASP A 165 -13.45 22.93 9.22
CA ASP A 165 -14.40 22.43 8.21
C ASP A 165 -15.38 21.40 8.79
N VAL A 166 -16.05 21.78 9.90
CA VAL A 166 -16.95 20.92 10.68
C VAL A 166 -18.09 20.35 9.83
N THR A 167 -18.57 21.12 8.85
CA THR A 167 -19.71 20.75 8.00
C THR A 167 -19.36 19.64 7.01
N PHE A 168 -18.11 19.51 6.59
CA PHE A 168 -17.71 18.62 5.51
C PHE A 168 -17.34 17.20 5.97
N CYS A 169 -16.72 17.03 7.15
CA CYS A 169 -16.40 15.68 7.67
C CYS A 169 -17.61 14.93 8.25
N LEU A 170 -18.63 15.63 8.76
CA LEU A 170 -19.81 15.01 9.39
C LEU A 170 -20.92 14.63 8.41
N SER A 171 -20.94 15.19 7.19
CA SER A 171 -22.05 15.04 6.25
C SER A 171 -21.77 14.11 5.06
N TYR A 172 -20.51 13.74 4.82
CA TYR A 172 -20.09 12.92 3.68
C TYR A 172 -19.39 11.64 4.11
N SER A 173 -19.48 10.61 3.25
CA SER A 173 -18.77 9.35 3.45
C SER A 173 -17.25 9.60 3.60
N PRO A 174 -16.53 8.81 4.42
CA PRO A 174 -15.09 8.99 4.67
C PRO A 174 -14.22 9.08 3.41
N SER A 175 -14.63 8.40 2.32
CA SER A 175 -13.97 8.48 1.01
C SER A 175 -13.95 9.88 0.37
N LYS A 176 -14.86 10.76 0.80
CA LYS A 176 -15.00 12.14 0.32
C LYS A 176 -14.36 13.16 1.23
N TRP A 177 -13.72 12.77 2.33
CA TRP A 177 -13.02 13.71 3.21
C TRP A 177 -12.04 14.61 2.45
N PRO A 178 -11.73 15.80 2.99
CA PRO A 178 -10.79 16.72 2.36
C PRO A 178 -9.42 16.05 2.18
N VAL A 179 -8.74 16.41 1.10
CA VAL A 179 -7.50 15.76 0.68
C VAL A 179 -6.42 15.77 1.78
N LYS A 180 -6.25 16.90 2.48
CA LYS A 180 -5.30 17.02 3.59
C LYS A 180 -5.70 16.21 4.82
N VAL A 181 -7.00 16.05 5.08
CA VAL A 181 -7.54 15.23 6.17
C VAL A 181 -7.24 13.76 5.93
N LEU A 182 -7.44 13.27 4.70
CA LEU A 182 -7.11 11.90 4.29
C LEU A 182 -5.61 11.60 4.44
N ALA A 183 -4.76 12.54 4.02
CA ALA A 183 -3.30 12.42 4.19
C ALA A 183 -2.90 12.37 5.68
N ALA A 184 -3.47 13.25 6.51
CA ALA A 184 -3.26 13.26 7.96
C ALA A 184 -3.71 11.96 8.62
N ASN A 185 -4.90 11.44 8.28
CA ASN A 185 -5.40 10.17 8.81
C ASN A 185 -4.47 9.01 8.43
N SER A 186 -4.04 8.94 7.17
CA SER A 186 -3.12 7.89 6.71
C SER A 186 -1.78 7.91 7.47
N MET A 187 -1.17 9.09 7.64
CA MET A 187 0.08 9.23 8.41
C MET A 187 -0.10 8.78 9.86
N TYR A 188 -1.15 9.24 10.54
CA TYR A 188 -1.44 8.83 11.90
C TYR A 188 -1.62 7.30 12.02
N ARG A 189 -2.46 6.71 11.17
CA ARG A 189 -2.76 5.27 11.14
C ARG A 189 -1.52 4.41 10.96
N ILE A 190 -0.68 4.77 9.98
CA ILE A 190 0.52 4.01 9.65
C ILE A 190 1.55 4.17 10.77
N CYS A 191 1.80 5.38 11.27
CA CYS A 191 2.72 5.58 12.40
C CYS A 191 2.29 4.79 13.65
N GLN A 192 1.00 4.82 14.03
CA GLN A 192 0.49 4.03 15.15
C GLN A 192 0.66 2.52 14.92
N THR A 193 0.42 2.04 13.69
CA THR A 193 0.64 0.63 13.35
C THR A 193 2.10 0.22 13.49
N LEU A 194 3.02 1.09 13.06
CA LEU A 194 4.45 0.86 13.23
C LEU A 194 4.83 0.81 14.71
N LEU A 195 4.32 1.75 15.52
CA LEU A 195 4.56 1.76 16.98
C LEU A 195 4.05 0.49 17.68
N LEU A 196 2.90 -0.05 17.27
CA LEU A 196 2.35 -1.30 17.80
C LEU A 196 3.20 -2.53 17.46
N THR A 197 3.95 -2.47 16.36
CA THR A 197 4.70 -3.62 15.83
C THR A 197 6.20 -3.52 16.05
N THR A 198 6.71 -2.38 16.51
CA THR A 198 8.10 -2.23 16.95
C THR A 198 8.23 -2.79 18.37
N ASP A 199 9.03 -3.84 18.53
CA ASP A 199 9.26 -4.49 19.82
C ASP A 199 9.79 -3.48 20.87
N ASN A 200 9.35 -3.62 22.12
CA ASN A 200 9.88 -2.85 23.26
C ASN A 200 11.26 -3.32 23.70
N ARG A 201 11.71 -4.50 23.25
CA ARG A 201 12.97 -5.12 23.70
C ARG A 201 14.15 -4.91 22.78
N SER A 202 13.95 -4.55 21.51
CA SER A 202 15.04 -4.32 20.56
C SER A 202 15.30 -2.82 20.38
N SER A 203 16.57 -2.43 20.46
CA SER A 203 17.03 -1.15 19.90
C SER A 203 17.07 -1.27 18.38
N GLU A 204 15.90 -1.36 17.74
CA GLU A 204 15.81 -1.38 16.29
C GLU A 204 16.45 -0.09 15.74
N CYS A 205 17.62 -0.23 15.14
CA CYS A 205 18.36 0.88 14.57
C CYS A 205 17.66 1.36 13.29
N SER A 206 17.73 2.67 12.99
CA SER A 206 17.06 3.30 11.84
C SER A 206 17.27 2.57 10.51
N LYS A 207 18.41 1.89 10.32
CA LYS A 207 18.68 1.08 9.13
C LYS A 207 17.71 -0.10 8.97
N VAL A 208 17.48 -0.87 10.04
CA VAL A 208 16.57 -2.03 10.01
C VAL A 208 15.14 -1.57 9.75
N MET A 209 14.72 -0.48 10.38
CA MET A 209 13.41 0.11 10.12
C MET A 209 13.28 0.63 8.70
N PHE A 210 14.31 1.26 8.15
CA PHE A 210 14.33 1.73 6.77
C PHE A 210 14.19 0.58 5.77
N GLU A 211 14.91 -0.53 5.99
CA GLU A 211 14.79 -1.76 5.21
C GLU A 211 13.38 -2.35 5.31
N ARG A 212 12.79 -2.37 6.50
CA ARG A 212 11.41 -2.81 6.74
C ARG A 212 10.38 -1.95 6.02
N LEU A 213 10.51 -0.62 6.06
CA LEU A 213 9.65 0.30 5.31
C LEU A 213 9.80 0.09 3.81
N THR A 214 11.03 -0.07 3.32
CA THR A 214 11.32 -0.33 1.90
C THR A 214 10.69 -1.64 1.44
N ALA A 215 10.76 -2.70 2.26
CA ALA A 215 10.11 -3.98 1.96
C ALA A 215 8.58 -3.84 1.90
N MET A 216 7.95 -3.13 2.85
CA MET A 216 6.50 -2.89 2.80
C MET A 216 6.08 -2.07 1.58
N ILE A 217 6.88 -1.07 1.19
CA ILE A 217 6.65 -0.30 -0.04
C ILE A 217 6.73 -1.21 -1.27
N ALA A 218 7.77 -2.06 -1.35
CA ALA A 218 7.93 -3.02 -2.43
C ALA A 218 6.75 -4.00 -2.49
N ASP A 219 6.28 -4.48 -1.34
CA ASP A 219 5.13 -5.39 -1.25
C ASP A 219 3.86 -4.75 -1.78
N ILE A 220 3.56 -3.51 -1.37
CA ILE A 220 2.36 -2.79 -1.81
C ILE A 220 2.43 -2.47 -3.30
N ILE A 221 3.58 -2.00 -3.80
CA ILE A 221 3.76 -1.72 -5.23
C ILE A 221 3.66 -3.03 -6.04
N GLY A 222 4.33 -4.09 -5.60
CA GLY A 222 4.33 -5.39 -6.26
C GLY A 222 2.93 -6.00 -6.33
N ALA A 223 2.19 -6.03 -5.22
CA ALA A 223 0.81 -6.49 -5.16
C ALA A 223 -0.09 -5.67 -6.09
N CYS A 224 0.03 -4.33 -6.08
CA CYS A 224 -0.72 -3.48 -6.99
C CYS A 224 -0.46 -3.88 -8.46
N LEU A 225 0.81 -4.03 -8.83
CA LEU A 225 1.25 -4.31 -10.20
C LEU A 225 0.82 -5.68 -10.75
N THR A 226 0.44 -6.64 -9.89
CA THR A 226 -0.20 -7.88 -10.36
C THR A 226 -1.50 -7.62 -11.14
N ASN A 227 -2.16 -6.48 -10.87
CA ASN A 227 -3.37 -6.05 -11.56
C ASN A 227 -3.11 -5.29 -12.87
N LEU A 228 -1.85 -5.09 -13.26
CA LEU A 228 -1.51 -4.23 -14.39
C LEU A 228 -2.10 -4.74 -15.72
N GLN A 229 -2.04 -6.05 -15.97
CA GLN A 229 -2.61 -6.64 -17.19
C GLN A 229 -4.13 -6.45 -17.26
N LEU A 230 -4.82 -6.58 -16.12
CA LEU A 230 -6.25 -6.33 -16.01
C LEU A 230 -6.56 -4.85 -16.29
N ALA A 231 -5.82 -3.92 -15.68
CA ALA A 231 -5.98 -2.49 -15.89
C ALA A 231 -5.78 -2.08 -17.36
N ILE A 232 -4.77 -2.64 -18.02
CA ILE A 232 -4.51 -2.42 -19.46
C ILE A 232 -5.67 -2.93 -20.30
N THR A 233 -6.17 -4.13 -19.98
CA THR A 233 -7.31 -4.73 -20.68
C THR A 233 -8.54 -3.85 -20.54
N MET A 234 -8.87 -3.40 -19.32
CA MET A 234 -10.01 -2.51 -19.07
C MET A 234 -9.89 -1.19 -19.83
N LYS A 235 -8.70 -0.58 -19.85
CA LYS A 235 -8.41 0.65 -20.59
C LYS A 235 -8.73 0.50 -22.10
N CYS A 236 -8.33 -0.62 -22.71
CA CYS A 236 -8.58 -0.89 -24.13
C CYS A 236 -10.05 -1.14 -24.47
N HIS A 237 -10.87 -1.58 -23.50
CA HIS A 237 -12.29 -1.88 -23.72
C HIS A 237 -13.20 -0.68 -23.44
N GLN A 238 -12.80 0.22 -22.54
CA GLN A 238 -13.60 1.36 -22.10
C GLN A 238 -13.35 2.64 -22.93
N THR A 239 -12.39 2.63 -23.84
CA THR A 239 -12.09 3.79 -24.70
C THR A 239 -13.06 3.89 -25.88
N THR A 240 -13.36 5.12 -26.30
CA THR A 240 -14.23 5.35 -27.46
C THR A 240 -13.56 4.84 -28.74
N ILE A 241 -14.34 4.56 -29.77
CA ILE A 241 -13.83 4.00 -31.04
C ILE A 241 -12.75 4.91 -31.64
N GLU A 242 -12.95 6.22 -31.56
CA GLU A 242 -12.04 7.25 -32.07
C GLU A 242 -10.69 7.24 -31.35
N GLN A 243 -10.67 6.89 -30.07
CA GLN A 243 -9.45 6.85 -29.24
C GLN A 243 -8.85 5.45 -29.13
N ARG A 244 -9.53 4.43 -29.64
CA ARG A 244 -9.19 3.02 -29.40
C ARG A 244 -7.85 2.64 -30.01
N GLU A 245 -7.55 3.11 -31.21
CA GLU A 245 -6.26 2.82 -31.86
C GLU A 245 -5.08 3.39 -31.04
N GLU A 246 -5.17 4.66 -30.63
CA GLU A 246 -4.18 5.29 -29.78
C GLU A 246 -4.06 4.58 -28.43
N CYS A 247 -5.19 4.21 -27.82
CA CYS A 247 -5.21 3.47 -26.56
C CYS A 247 -4.49 2.13 -26.69
N VAL A 248 -4.77 1.35 -27.74
CA VAL A 248 -4.13 0.05 -28.00
C VAL A 248 -2.63 0.22 -28.19
N ARG A 249 -2.17 1.23 -28.95
CA ARG A 249 -0.74 1.53 -29.10
C ARG A 249 -0.08 1.85 -27.76
N HIS A 250 -0.69 2.71 -26.94
CA HIS A 250 -0.19 3.02 -25.60
C HIS A 250 -0.16 1.79 -24.69
N SER A 251 -1.15 0.92 -24.77
CA SER A 251 -1.20 -0.34 -24.01
C SER A 251 -0.10 -1.31 -24.42
N ILE A 252 0.17 -1.46 -25.72
CA ILE A 252 1.28 -2.28 -26.23
C ILE A 252 2.63 -1.70 -25.78
N HIS A 253 2.78 -0.38 -25.84
CA HIS A 253 3.97 0.30 -25.34
C HIS A 253 4.16 0.04 -23.84
N LEU A 254 3.09 0.19 -23.04
CA LEU A 254 3.12 -0.04 -21.60
C LEU A 254 3.48 -1.50 -21.27
N LEU A 255 2.95 -2.48 -22.00
CA LEU A 255 3.34 -3.89 -21.86
C LEU A 255 4.83 -4.11 -22.12
N GLY A 256 5.42 -3.37 -23.08
CA GLY A 256 6.86 -3.37 -23.30
C GLY A 256 7.65 -2.71 -22.16
N GLU A 257 7.16 -1.59 -21.62
CA GLU A 257 7.75 -0.89 -20.47
C GLU A 257 7.76 -1.74 -19.20
N THR A 258 6.73 -2.55 -18.99
CA THR A 258 6.57 -3.34 -17.75
C THR A 258 6.87 -4.82 -17.94
N GLU A 259 7.47 -5.23 -19.06
CA GLU A 259 7.71 -6.65 -19.35
C GLU A 259 8.51 -7.33 -18.25
N LYS A 260 9.65 -6.74 -17.84
CA LYS A 260 10.48 -7.32 -16.78
C LYS A 260 9.80 -7.31 -15.42
N VAL A 261 9.01 -6.28 -15.13
CA VAL A 261 8.19 -6.21 -13.92
C VAL A 261 7.20 -7.37 -13.87
N LEU A 262 6.50 -7.64 -14.99
CA LEU A 262 5.56 -8.74 -15.10
C LEU A 262 6.24 -10.11 -14.98
N GLU A 263 7.46 -10.26 -15.53
CA GLU A 263 8.27 -11.47 -15.35
C GLU A 263 8.55 -11.72 -13.85
N ILE A 264 9.04 -10.71 -13.12
CA ILE A 264 9.33 -10.83 -11.68
C ILE A 264 8.08 -11.22 -10.90
N LEU A 265 6.94 -10.59 -11.20
CA LEU A 265 5.68 -10.84 -10.51
C LEU A 265 5.04 -12.19 -10.89
N SER A 266 5.32 -12.72 -12.07
CA SER A 266 4.83 -14.06 -12.48
C SER A 266 5.42 -15.20 -11.65
N CYS A 267 6.58 -14.98 -11.04
CA CYS A 267 7.20 -15.91 -10.09
C CYS A 267 6.59 -15.84 -8.68
N GLN A 268 5.67 -14.92 -8.43
CA GLN A 268 5.01 -14.74 -7.14
C GLN A 268 3.73 -15.58 -7.09
N GLN A 269 3.46 -16.23 -5.96
CA GLN A 269 2.23 -16.98 -5.77
C GLN A 269 1.05 -16.01 -5.58
N LEU A 270 0.06 -16.09 -6.47
CA LEU A 270 -1.16 -15.28 -6.37
C LEU A 270 -2.13 -15.88 -5.35
N MET A 271 -2.72 -15.01 -4.53
CA MET A 271 -3.58 -15.42 -3.42
C MET A 271 -5.04 -15.70 -3.80
N SER A 272 -5.46 -15.29 -4.99
CA SER A 272 -6.83 -15.51 -5.47
C SER A 272 -6.86 -15.90 -6.94
N SER A 273 -7.77 -16.81 -7.28
CA SER A 273 -8.13 -17.13 -8.65
C SER A 273 -9.04 -16.08 -9.30
N ASN A 274 -9.54 -15.09 -8.53
CA ASN A 274 -10.32 -13.97 -9.06
C ASN A 274 -9.51 -12.66 -9.00
N PRO A 275 -8.91 -12.23 -10.13
CA PRO A 275 -8.14 -10.99 -10.21
C PRO A 275 -8.92 -9.73 -9.81
N GLN A 276 -10.25 -9.71 -9.97
CA GLN A 276 -11.06 -8.54 -9.65
C GLN A 276 -11.12 -8.27 -8.15
N LYS A 277 -11.07 -9.32 -7.32
CA LYS A 277 -11.02 -9.19 -5.85
C LYS A 277 -9.69 -8.63 -5.33
N LEU A 278 -8.67 -8.56 -6.20
CA LEU A 278 -7.34 -8.07 -5.88
C LEU A 278 -7.11 -6.66 -6.46
N ALA A 279 -8.10 -6.08 -7.14
CA ALA A 279 -7.97 -4.81 -7.84
C ALA A 279 -7.78 -3.60 -6.90
N CYS A 280 -8.41 -3.63 -5.72
CA CYS A 280 -8.22 -2.62 -4.69
C CYS A 280 -7.54 -3.18 -3.44
N ILE A 281 -6.75 -2.35 -2.79
CA ILE A 281 -5.96 -2.76 -1.62
C ILE A 281 -6.84 -3.21 -0.45
N ASN A 282 -8.04 -2.64 -0.28
CA ASN A 282 -8.96 -3.02 0.78
C ASN A 282 -9.51 -4.45 0.60
N GLU A 283 -9.90 -4.81 -0.62
CA GLU A 283 -10.36 -6.17 -0.96
C GLU A 283 -9.20 -7.17 -0.92
N TRP A 284 -8.01 -6.79 -1.40
CA TRP A 284 -6.80 -7.60 -1.23
C TRP A 284 -6.61 -7.98 0.24
N ARG A 285 -6.71 -6.97 1.12
CA ARG A 285 -6.60 -7.16 2.56
C ARG A 285 -7.70 -8.05 3.14
N ALA A 286 -8.91 -8.00 2.61
CA ALA A 286 -10.00 -8.87 3.05
C ALA A 286 -9.73 -10.33 2.68
N VAL A 287 -9.33 -10.60 1.44
CA VAL A 287 -9.04 -11.96 0.95
C VAL A 287 -7.92 -12.63 1.73
N THR A 288 -6.84 -11.89 2.07
CA THR A 288 -5.74 -12.45 2.87
C THR A 288 -6.22 -12.91 4.25
N ARG A 289 -7.06 -12.12 4.91
CA ARG A 289 -7.59 -12.46 6.23
C ARG A 289 -8.51 -13.67 6.22
N GLU A 290 -9.32 -13.82 5.18
CA GLU A 290 -10.18 -15.01 5.02
C GLU A 290 -9.32 -16.28 4.90
N LYS A 291 -8.22 -16.22 4.14
CA LYS A 291 -7.26 -17.33 4.01
C LYS A 291 -6.60 -17.68 5.34
N ASP A 292 -6.14 -16.68 6.09
CA ASP A 292 -5.51 -16.88 7.40
C ASP A 292 -6.47 -17.57 8.39
N GLN A 293 -7.74 -17.15 8.41
CA GLN A 293 -8.77 -17.73 9.28
C GLN A 293 -9.09 -19.19 8.91
N GLN A 294 -9.14 -19.52 7.62
CA GLN A 294 -9.35 -20.89 7.15
C GLN A 294 -8.15 -21.80 7.46
N HIS A 295 -6.93 -21.28 7.38
CA HIS A 295 -5.72 -22.01 7.79
C HIS A 295 -5.69 -22.29 9.30
N CYS A 296 -6.13 -21.35 10.13
CA CYS A 296 -6.25 -21.55 11.57
C CYS A 296 -7.32 -22.58 11.95
N GLN A 297 -8.40 -22.71 11.18
CA GLN A 297 -9.48 -23.67 11.43
C GLN A 297 -9.17 -25.10 10.93
N SER A 298 -8.21 -25.25 10.01
CA SER A 298 -7.85 -26.53 9.38
C SER A 298 -6.65 -27.22 10.02
N SER A 299 -6.08 -26.65 11.08
CA SER A 299 -5.05 -27.33 11.89
C SER A 299 -5.71 -28.42 12.73
N PRO A 300 -5.27 -29.69 12.66
CA PRO A 300 -5.83 -30.73 13.50
C PRO A 300 -5.44 -30.42 14.95
N THR A 301 -6.41 -30.10 15.78
CA THR A 301 -6.29 -30.28 17.23
C THR A 301 -5.91 -31.73 17.44
N SER A 302 -4.67 -31.98 17.82
CA SER A 302 -4.26 -33.22 18.45
C SER A 302 -5.10 -33.37 19.72
N SER A 303 -6.17 -34.14 19.60
CA SER A 303 -6.90 -34.70 20.72
C SER A 303 -5.96 -35.65 21.44
N ASP A 304 -5.56 -35.28 22.65
CA ASP A 304 -5.17 -36.22 23.69
C ASP A 304 -5.46 -35.54 25.02
N SER A 305 -6.56 -35.92 25.67
CA SER A 305 -6.55 -36.71 26.90
C SER A 305 -7.93 -36.67 27.54
N ASP A 306 -8.57 -37.85 27.52
CA ASP A 306 -9.66 -38.22 28.40
C ASP A 306 -9.32 -37.93 29.86
N PHE A 307 -10.17 -37.17 30.53
CA PHE A 307 -10.44 -37.38 31.95
C PHE A 307 -11.94 -37.36 32.17
N SER A 308 -12.51 -38.55 32.16
CA SER A 308 -13.83 -38.89 32.67
C SER A 308 -13.95 -38.47 34.13
N ILE A 309 -14.95 -37.65 34.47
CA ILE A 309 -15.50 -37.62 35.81
C ILE A 309 -16.99 -37.94 35.69
N SER A 310 -17.27 -39.23 35.85
CA SER A 310 -18.59 -39.76 36.19
C SER A 310 -18.97 -39.25 37.58
N SER A 311 -20.19 -38.75 37.72
CA SER A 311 -20.83 -38.56 39.02
C SER A 311 -22.30 -38.95 38.92
N ASP A 312 -22.54 -40.25 38.90
CA ASP A 312 -23.87 -40.81 39.18
C ASP A 312 -24.12 -40.87 40.70
N LEU A 313 -25.16 -40.13 41.07
CA LEU A 313 -26.16 -40.38 42.12
C LEU A 313 -25.93 -41.56 43.08
N TYR A 314 -25.83 -41.23 44.37
CA TYR A 314 -26.25 -42.12 45.45
C TYR A 314 -27.65 -41.76 45.95
N LEU A 315 -28.46 -42.80 46.15
CA LEU A 315 -29.85 -42.83 46.59
C LEU A 315 -30.05 -42.53 48.08
N ASN A 316 -31.19 -41.87 48.34
CA ASN A 316 -32.18 -41.96 49.44
C ASN A 316 -31.80 -41.87 50.92
N ILE A 317 -32.60 -41.05 51.62
CA ILE A 317 -33.48 -41.25 52.81
C ILE A 317 -34.13 -39.85 53.03
N ASP A 318 -35.45 -39.60 53.10
CA ASP A 318 -36.68 -40.33 53.42
C ASP A 318 -37.79 -40.12 52.37
#